data_AF-A0A166RMV9-F1
#
_entry.id   AF-A0A166RMV9-F1
#
_cell.length_a   1.000
_cell.length_b   1.000
_cell.length_c   1.000
_cell.angle_alpha   90.00
_cell.angle_beta   90.00
_cell.angle_gamma   90.00
#
_symmetry.space_group_name_H-M   'P 1'
#
loop_
_entity.id
_entity.type
_entity.pdbx_description
1 polymer ?
#
loop_
_entity_poly.entity_id
_entity_poly.type
_entity_poly.pdbx_seq_one_letter_code
_entity_poly.pdbx_strand_id
1 'polypeptide(L)'
;MQDLPVWPPLHIAKHPQPHPAELRKEEKRGRRNRSLIILLIIIILLLASASTFSLVRVLSPRSSSTSSTSTSATQRDISACLSQYTLNAPIAPTSFPCSTCAPLFSPAPTSPALSTADNSTASALLQFCALADIFAAASTSAQANLTNPGGWLTDTNFCSWAGVGCSSTAGTGVVTSLQLTTPGIPSVLSESIGQLAALETFALAGSGSLPAGPLPSSFAGLVGIKTLNIQDTSLTWNDTTGVTDMHGLQEVVLMQNAKINALPTGLSSSSVQSIVINNQPISSTTLSDIANSASLQVSLQLLDLSSTPLNTTLPSLASFHALTELHLDNTGLEGPLPGAGGFPPSLTVLSMTGNTGLATSDGIGGVCVYAASSSALQTCTLGGTGLSAPSGRCGVCTF
;
A
#
# COMPACT_ATOMS: atom_id res chain seq x y z
N MET A 1 45.28 23.65 -42.59
CA MET A 1 44.81 24.13 -43.90
C MET A 1 44.32 22.94 -44.71
N GLN A 2 43.02 22.71 -44.69
CA GLN A 2 42.25 21.95 -45.68
C GLN A 2 40.78 22.29 -45.39
N ASP A 3 40.26 23.24 -46.14
CA ASP A 3 38.87 23.72 -46.07
C ASP A 3 37.92 22.67 -46.66
N LEU A 4 36.90 22.30 -45.90
CA LEU A 4 35.79 21.47 -46.37
C LEU A 4 34.73 22.36 -47.07
N PRO A 5 34.18 21.94 -48.22
CA PRO A 5 33.25 22.76 -48.98
C PRO A 5 31.85 22.81 -48.37
N VAL A 6 31.21 23.97 -48.55
CA VAL A 6 29.85 24.33 -48.11
C VAL A 6 28.80 23.50 -48.86
N TRP A 7 27.85 22.91 -48.13
CA TRP A 7 26.72 22.15 -48.69
C TRP A 7 25.67 23.08 -49.36
N PRO A 8 25.07 22.67 -50.50
CA PRO A 8 23.96 23.40 -51.12
C PRO A 8 22.62 23.13 -50.39
N PRO A 9 21.63 24.04 -50.52
CA PRO A 9 20.37 23.99 -49.77
C PRO A 9 19.45 22.83 -50.18
N LEU A 10 18.75 22.25 -49.19
CA LEU A 10 17.80 21.15 -49.36
C LEU A 10 16.58 21.57 -50.21
N HIS A 11 16.34 20.87 -51.32
CA HIS A 11 15.06 20.92 -52.03
C HIS A 11 14.01 20.10 -51.26
N ILE A 12 13.07 20.78 -50.59
CA ILE A 12 11.88 20.15 -50.03
C ILE A 12 10.90 19.87 -51.17
N ALA A 13 10.80 18.61 -51.57
CA ALA A 13 9.73 18.15 -52.47
C ALA A 13 8.38 18.20 -51.72
N LYS A 14 7.45 19.05 -52.18
CA LYS A 14 6.05 19.03 -51.72
C LYS A 14 5.35 17.79 -52.27
N HIS A 15 5.09 16.80 -51.40
CA HIS A 15 4.17 15.71 -51.72
C HIS A 15 2.74 16.26 -51.93
N PRO A 16 2.02 15.89 -53.01
CA PRO A 16 0.63 16.26 -53.19
C PRO A 16 -0.24 15.60 -52.11
N GLN A 17 -1.04 16.39 -51.40
CA GLN A 17 -2.07 15.89 -50.48
C GLN A 17 -3.17 15.16 -51.28
N PRO A 18 -3.61 13.95 -50.86
CA PRO A 18 -4.62 13.19 -51.58
C PRO A 18 -6.00 13.89 -51.54
N HIS A 19 -6.72 13.85 -52.65
CA HIS A 19 -8.02 14.48 -52.82
C HIS A 19 -9.07 13.93 -51.83
N PRO A 20 -9.99 14.77 -51.29
CA PRO A 20 -10.98 14.37 -50.27
C PRO A 20 -11.90 13.20 -50.64
N ALA A 21 -12.02 12.88 -51.94
CA ALA A 21 -12.82 11.75 -52.43
C ALA A 21 -12.15 10.38 -52.20
N GLU A 22 -10.81 10.31 -52.22
CA GLU A 22 -10.03 9.09 -51.98
C GLU A 22 -10.10 8.69 -50.50
N LEU A 23 -9.98 9.67 -49.59
CA LEU A 23 -10.07 9.45 -48.13
C LEU A 23 -11.43 8.88 -47.70
N ARG A 24 -12.53 9.34 -48.31
CA ARG A 24 -13.88 8.80 -48.04
C ARG A 24 -14.06 7.36 -48.54
N LYS A 25 -13.29 6.94 -49.56
CA LYS A 25 -13.38 5.59 -50.14
C LYS A 25 -12.60 4.58 -49.28
N GLU A 26 -11.42 4.98 -48.81
CA GLU A 26 -10.61 4.22 -47.85
C GLU A 26 -11.35 4.01 -46.51
N GLU A 27 -12.01 5.04 -45.98
CA GLU A 27 -12.75 4.93 -44.72
C GLU A 27 -13.95 3.97 -44.80
N LYS A 28 -14.67 3.98 -45.93
CA LYS A 28 -15.77 3.02 -46.20
C LYS A 28 -15.25 1.59 -46.36
N ARG A 29 -14.08 1.40 -46.99
CA ARG A 29 -13.45 0.09 -47.14
C ARG A 29 -12.97 -0.47 -45.78
N GLY A 30 -12.41 0.40 -44.92
CA GLY A 30 -12.02 0.06 -43.56
C GLY A 30 -13.19 -0.37 -42.68
N ARG A 31 -14.33 0.34 -42.75
CA ARG A 31 -15.56 -0.06 -42.02
C ARG A 31 -16.08 -1.42 -42.49
N ARG A 32 -16.10 -1.68 -43.80
CA ARG A 32 -16.57 -2.97 -44.35
C ARG A 32 -15.68 -4.14 -43.92
N ASN A 33 -14.36 -3.93 -43.88
CA ASN A 33 -13.41 -4.94 -43.40
C ASN A 33 -13.54 -5.19 -41.90
N ARG A 34 -13.76 -4.16 -41.08
CA ARG A 34 -14.03 -4.33 -39.64
C ARG A 34 -15.31 -5.12 -39.38
N SER A 35 -16.38 -4.83 -40.12
CA SER A 35 -17.64 -5.59 -40.01
C SER A 35 -17.47 -7.07 -40.42
N LEU A 36 -16.68 -7.36 -41.46
CA LEU A 36 -16.39 -8.74 -41.87
C LEU A 36 -15.56 -9.50 -40.83
N ILE A 37 -14.57 -8.86 -40.21
CA ILE A 37 -13.77 -9.46 -39.14
C ILE A 37 -14.63 -9.78 -37.91
N ILE A 38 -15.52 -8.87 -37.52
CA ILE A 38 -16.45 -9.10 -36.40
C ILE A 38 -17.40 -10.26 -36.70
N LEU A 39 -17.94 -10.34 -37.92
CA LEU A 39 -18.78 -11.46 -38.35
C LEU A 39 -18.01 -12.78 -38.30
N LEU A 40 -16.74 -12.78 -38.73
CA LEU A 40 -15.89 -13.97 -38.72
C LEU A 40 -15.60 -14.45 -37.28
N ILE A 41 -15.37 -13.53 -36.34
CA ILE A 41 -15.19 -13.84 -34.91
C ILE A 41 -16.48 -14.44 -34.33
N ILE A 42 -17.65 -13.88 -34.65
CA ILE A 42 -18.94 -14.43 -34.20
C ILE A 42 -19.15 -15.85 -34.74
N ILE A 43 -18.83 -16.11 -36.01
CA ILE A 43 -18.93 -17.46 -36.59
C ILE A 43 -17.96 -18.43 -35.90
N ILE A 44 -16.73 -18.01 -35.60
CA ILE A 44 -15.75 -18.84 -34.87
C ILE A 44 -16.26 -19.16 -33.45
N LEU A 45 -16.84 -18.19 -32.74
CA LEU A 45 -17.41 -18.41 -31.41
C LEU A 45 -18.62 -19.35 -31.44
N LEU A 46 -19.48 -19.25 -32.46
CA LEU A 46 -20.60 -20.16 -32.65
C LEU A 46 -20.13 -21.60 -32.98
N LEU A 47 -19.08 -21.75 -33.78
CA LEU A 47 -18.49 -23.06 -34.10
C LEU A 47 -17.75 -23.68 -32.90
N ALA A 48 -17.10 -22.86 -32.06
CA ALA A 48 -16.47 -23.31 -30.82
C ALA A 48 -17.51 -23.80 -29.79
N SER A 49 -18.70 -23.20 -29.77
CA SER A 49 -19.81 -23.66 -28.91
C SER A 49 -20.46 -24.97 -29.37
N ALA A 50 -20.17 -25.43 -30.59
CA ALA A 50 -20.73 -26.65 -31.17
C ALA A 50 -19.85 -27.91 -30.95
N SER A 51 -18.71 -27.81 -30.26
CA SER A 51 -17.74 -28.92 -30.15
C SER A 51 -17.55 -29.50 -28.74
N THR A 52 -18.52 -29.38 -27.83
CA THR A 52 -18.49 -30.10 -26.54
C THR A 52 -19.85 -30.69 -26.18
N PHE A 53 -20.20 -31.80 -26.83
CA PHE A 53 -21.10 -32.81 -26.25
C PHE A 53 -20.43 -34.18 -26.41
N SER A 54 -19.64 -34.55 -25.42
CA SER A 54 -19.27 -35.94 -25.17
C SER A 54 -19.57 -36.22 -23.71
N LEU A 55 -20.44 -37.20 -23.48
CA LEU A 55 -20.88 -37.65 -22.17
C LEU A 55 -19.68 -38.12 -21.33
N VAL A 56 -19.37 -37.38 -20.29
CA VAL A 56 -18.70 -37.91 -19.11
C VAL A 56 -19.70 -37.81 -17.96
N ARG A 57 -20.46 -38.89 -17.72
CA ARG A 57 -21.14 -39.11 -16.44
C ARG A 57 -20.08 -39.47 -15.41
N VAL A 58 -19.48 -38.46 -14.78
CA VAL A 58 -18.92 -38.60 -13.43
C VAL A 58 -20.07 -38.32 -12.48
N LEU A 59 -20.33 -39.27 -11.58
CA LEU A 59 -21.33 -39.15 -10.53
C LEU A 59 -20.93 -38.02 -9.56
N SER A 60 -21.52 -36.84 -9.73
CA SER A 60 -21.58 -35.83 -8.66
C SER A 60 -22.84 -36.07 -7.83
N PRO A 61 -22.76 -36.04 -6.48
CA PRO A 61 -23.95 -36.07 -5.65
C PRO A 61 -24.77 -34.80 -5.85
N ARG A 62 -26.08 -35.03 -5.91
CA ARG A 62 -27.18 -34.08 -6.01
C ARG A 62 -27.03 -32.92 -5.02
N SER A 63 -27.00 -31.69 -5.54
CA SER A 63 -27.26 -30.47 -4.80
C SER A 63 -28.72 -30.44 -4.35
N SER A 64 -28.95 -30.84 -3.10
CA SER A 64 -30.12 -30.40 -2.34
C SER A 64 -29.77 -29.10 -1.64
N SER A 65 -30.59 -28.09 -1.88
CA SER A 65 -30.73 -26.91 -1.05
C SER A 65 -30.84 -27.33 0.42
N THR A 66 -29.82 -27.00 1.21
CA THR A 66 -29.88 -27.08 2.66
C THR A 66 -29.01 -25.96 3.20
N SER A 67 -29.65 -25.07 3.96
CA SER A 67 -29.13 -24.42 5.16
C SER A 67 -27.64 -24.61 5.45
N SER A 68 -26.95 -23.49 5.69
CA SER A 68 -25.71 -23.40 6.45
C SER A 68 -25.71 -24.39 7.62
N THR A 69 -25.14 -25.56 7.37
CA THR A 69 -24.91 -26.59 8.37
C THR A 69 -23.42 -26.51 8.62
N SER A 70 -23.06 -25.93 9.76
CA SER A 70 -21.74 -26.05 10.34
C SER A 70 -21.46 -27.54 10.56
N THR A 71 -20.89 -28.22 9.57
CA THR A 71 -20.24 -29.51 9.81
C THR A 71 -19.05 -29.22 10.70
N SER A 72 -19.17 -29.54 11.98
CA SER A 72 -18.05 -29.59 12.90
C SER A 72 -16.92 -30.39 12.24
N ALA A 73 -15.78 -29.74 12.05
CA ALA A 73 -14.58 -30.38 11.50
C ALA A 73 -14.33 -31.69 12.25
N THR A 74 -14.25 -32.81 11.53
CA THR A 74 -13.96 -34.07 12.20
C THR A 74 -12.46 -34.13 12.50
N GLN A 75 -12.08 -34.80 13.59
CA GLN A 75 -10.66 -35.06 13.90
C GLN A 75 -9.92 -35.71 12.71
N ARG A 76 -10.64 -36.47 11.88
CA ARG A 76 -10.11 -37.08 10.66
C ARG A 76 -9.70 -36.03 9.63
N ASP A 77 -10.52 -35.00 9.41
CA ASP A 77 -10.25 -33.94 8.43
C ASP A 77 -9.03 -33.10 8.85
N ILE A 78 -8.95 -32.77 10.15
CA ILE A 78 -7.80 -32.08 10.76
C ILE A 78 -6.52 -32.89 10.52
N SER A 79 -6.53 -34.18 10.89
CA SER A 79 -5.37 -35.06 10.73
C SER A 79 -4.96 -35.25 9.25
N ALA A 80 -5.93 -35.28 8.34
CA ALA A 80 -5.69 -35.39 6.91
C ALA A 80 -4.99 -34.14 6.38
N CYS A 81 -5.44 -32.94 6.74
CA CYS A 81 -4.81 -31.69 6.32
C CYS A 81 -3.38 -31.53 6.84
N LEU A 82 -3.13 -31.85 8.11
CA LEU A 82 -1.77 -31.80 8.68
C LEU A 82 -0.82 -32.79 7.99
N SER A 83 -1.31 -34.01 7.70
CA SER A 83 -0.54 -35.03 6.98
C SER A 83 -0.24 -34.61 5.54
N GLN A 84 -1.24 -34.08 4.83
CA GLN A 84 -1.07 -33.56 3.47
C GLN A 84 -0.07 -32.40 3.41
N TYR A 85 -0.13 -31.48 4.38
CA TYR A 85 0.80 -30.36 4.47
C TYR A 85 2.23 -30.83 4.75
N THR A 86 2.41 -31.85 5.59
CA THR A 86 3.75 -32.32 5.98
C THR A 86 4.41 -33.17 4.88
N LEU A 87 3.63 -34.01 4.20
CA LEU A 87 4.17 -35.02 3.28
C LEU A 87 4.16 -34.59 1.81
N ASN A 88 3.11 -33.89 1.36
CA ASN A 88 2.89 -33.65 -0.06
C ASN A 88 3.15 -32.20 -0.47
N ALA A 89 2.78 -31.23 0.38
CA ALA A 89 2.96 -29.81 0.08
C ALA A 89 4.43 -29.40 -0.16
N PRO A 90 5.47 -29.97 0.49
CA PRO A 90 6.86 -29.62 0.19
C PRO A 90 7.30 -29.99 -1.24
N ILE A 91 6.62 -30.97 -1.87
CA ILE A 91 6.94 -31.47 -3.21
C ILE A 91 6.02 -30.84 -4.27
N ALA A 92 4.77 -30.54 -3.90
CA ALA A 92 3.78 -29.96 -4.79
C ALA A 92 2.97 -28.84 -4.08
N PRO A 93 3.61 -27.72 -3.70
CA PRO A 93 2.99 -26.70 -2.84
C PRO A 93 1.75 -26.05 -3.47
N THR A 94 1.75 -25.87 -4.79
CA THR A 94 0.62 -25.32 -5.56
C THR A 94 -0.62 -26.24 -5.57
N SER A 95 -0.47 -27.52 -5.20
CA SER A 95 -1.58 -28.49 -5.14
C SER A 95 -2.26 -28.59 -3.78
N PHE A 96 -1.71 -27.93 -2.75
CA PHE A 96 -2.23 -28.01 -1.39
C PHE A 96 -3.58 -27.27 -1.27
N PRO A 97 -4.66 -27.91 -0.76
CA PRO A 97 -6.02 -27.35 -0.80
C PRO A 97 -6.27 -26.35 0.34
N CYS A 98 -5.67 -25.16 0.27
CA CYS A 98 -5.78 -24.12 1.30
C CYS A 98 -7.22 -23.71 1.62
N SER A 99 -8.07 -23.58 0.60
CA SER A 99 -9.50 -23.26 0.76
C SER A 99 -10.29 -24.29 1.58
N THR A 100 -9.80 -25.53 1.66
CA THR A 100 -10.43 -26.61 2.43
C THR A 100 -9.75 -26.80 3.79
N CYS A 101 -8.41 -26.72 3.84
CA CYS A 101 -7.65 -27.00 5.05
C CYS A 101 -7.55 -25.81 6.01
N ALA A 102 -7.29 -24.59 5.53
CA ALA A 102 -7.09 -23.43 6.42
C ALA A 102 -8.30 -23.13 7.31
N PRO A 103 -9.56 -23.18 6.83
CA PRO A 103 -10.73 -22.92 7.67
C PRO A 103 -10.91 -23.89 8.86
N LEU A 104 -10.30 -25.08 8.82
CA LEU A 104 -10.37 -26.06 9.92
C LEU A 104 -9.54 -25.63 11.14
N PHE A 105 -8.59 -24.71 10.97
CA PHE A 105 -7.67 -24.25 12.01
C PHE A 105 -7.92 -22.80 12.43
N SER A 106 -8.85 -22.10 11.79
CA SER A 106 -9.30 -20.79 12.26
C SER A 106 -10.02 -20.91 13.61
N PRO A 107 -9.89 -19.93 14.52
CA PRO A 107 -10.42 -20.02 15.87
C PRO A 107 -11.96 -20.13 15.85
N ALA A 108 -12.45 -21.34 16.09
CA ALA A 108 -13.86 -21.64 16.35
C ALA A 108 -14.02 -22.09 17.82
N PRO A 109 -15.14 -21.76 18.49
CA PRO A 109 -15.34 -22.04 19.92
C PRO A 109 -15.39 -23.53 20.29
N THR A 110 -15.31 -24.46 19.34
CA THR A 110 -15.48 -25.91 19.56
C THR A 110 -14.34 -26.78 18.99
N SER A 111 -13.18 -26.22 18.65
CA SER A 111 -12.07 -27.02 18.11
C SER A 111 -11.50 -27.98 19.17
N PRO A 112 -11.26 -29.26 18.83
CA PRO A 112 -10.61 -30.21 19.74
C PRO A 112 -9.20 -29.74 20.11
N ALA A 113 -8.73 -30.08 21.32
CA ALA A 113 -7.39 -29.74 21.77
C ALA A 113 -6.33 -30.49 20.93
N LEU A 114 -5.49 -29.75 20.21
CA LEU A 114 -4.35 -30.29 19.44
C LEU A 114 -3.14 -30.54 20.35
N SER A 115 -2.26 -31.46 19.95
CA SER A 115 -0.93 -31.60 20.57
C SER A 115 -0.07 -30.36 20.26
N THR A 116 1.01 -30.14 21.00
CA THR A 116 1.93 -29.01 20.76
C THR A 116 2.55 -29.05 19.36
N ALA A 117 2.93 -30.24 18.88
CA ALA A 117 3.47 -30.44 17.55
C ALA A 117 2.43 -30.15 16.46
N ASP A 118 1.20 -30.63 16.63
CA ASP A 118 0.11 -30.35 15.69
C ASP A 118 -0.22 -28.85 15.66
N ASN A 119 -0.11 -28.16 16.81
CA ASN A 119 -0.34 -26.72 16.89
C ASN A 119 0.72 -25.91 16.12
N SER A 120 1.99 -26.31 16.19
CA SER A 120 3.04 -25.70 15.37
C SER A 120 2.84 -25.94 13.87
N THR A 121 2.46 -27.15 13.48
CA THR A 121 2.19 -27.50 12.07
C THR A 121 0.95 -26.78 11.55
N ALA A 122 -0.12 -26.69 12.34
CA ALA A 122 -1.32 -25.93 12.02
C ALA A 122 -1.01 -24.45 11.80
N SER A 123 -0.18 -23.85 12.66
CA SER A 123 0.28 -22.48 12.50
C SER A 123 1.08 -22.28 11.20
N ALA A 124 2.01 -23.18 10.87
CA ALA A 124 2.75 -23.12 9.62
C ALA A 124 1.84 -23.28 8.38
N LEU A 125 0.85 -24.18 8.45
CA LEU A 125 -0.15 -24.40 7.41
C LEU A 125 -0.98 -23.14 7.15
N LEU A 126 -1.49 -22.48 8.19
CA LEU A 126 -2.26 -21.23 8.07
C LEU A 126 -1.41 -20.13 7.41
N GLN A 127 -0.17 -19.93 7.86
CA GLN A 127 0.73 -18.92 7.29
C GLN A 127 1.08 -19.23 5.83
N PHE A 128 1.36 -20.49 5.51
CA PHE A 128 1.57 -20.93 4.13
C PHE A 128 0.35 -20.62 3.26
N CYS A 129 -0.85 -20.92 3.73
CA CYS A 129 -2.08 -20.65 2.98
C CYS A 129 -2.37 -19.16 2.80
N ALA A 130 -2.10 -18.34 3.82
CA ALA A 130 -2.18 -16.89 3.71
C ALA A 130 -1.28 -16.35 2.60
N LEU A 131 -0.02 -16.80 2.56
CA LEU A 131 0.93 -16.40 1.53
C LEU A 131 0.58 -16.99 0.15
N ALA A 132 0.09 -18.23 0.09
CA ALA A 132 -0.38 -18.84 -1.15
C ALA A 132 -1.58 -18.08 -1.75
N ASP A 133 -2.51 -17.60 -0.92
CA ASP A 133 -3.63 -16.78 -1.36
C ASP A 133 -3.17 -15.40 -1.88
N ILE A 134 -2.17 -14.79 -1.23
CA ILE A 134 -1.53 -13.56 -1.71
C ILE A 134 -0.88 -13.80 -3.08
N PHE A 135 -0.18 -14.92 -3.26
CA PHE A 135 0.39 -15.32 -4.55
C PHE A 135 -0.70 -15.54 -5.61
N ALA A 136 -1.80 -16.21 -5.24
CA ALA A 136 -2.92 -16.47 -6.14
C ALA A 136 -3.63 -15.18 -6.60
N ALA A 137 -3.62 -14.13 -5.76
CA ALA A 137 -4.14 -12.81 -6.10
C ALA A 137 -3.25 -12.00 -7.06
N ALA A 138 -2.05 -12.47 -7.37
CA ALA A 138 -1.14 -11.85 -8.32
C ALA A 138 -1.45 -12.27 -9.78
N SER A 139 -1.13 -11.39 -10.73
CA SER A 139 -1.21 -11.72 -12.16
C SER A 139 -0.21 -12.82 -12.53
N THR A 140 -0.40 -13.53 -13.64
CA THR A 140 0.53 -14.59 -14.08
C THR A 140 1.97 -14.09 -14.20
N SER A 141 2.18 -12.86 -14.69
CA SER A 141 3.52 -12.25 -14.77
C SER A 141 4.08 -11.96 -13.37
N ALA A 142 3.27 -11.47 -12.44
CA ALA A 142 3.70 -11.21 -11.08
C ALA A 142 3.99 -12.51 -10.31
N GLN A 143 3.18 -13.56 -10.50
CA GLN A 143 3.43 -14.91 -10.00
C GLN A 143 4.77 -15.46 -10.50
N ALA A 144 5.10 -15.28 -11.78
CA ALA A 144 6.38 -15.70 -12.31
C ALA A 144 7.56 -14.99 -11.62
N ASN A 145 7.43 -13.70 -11.29
CA ASN A 145 8.45 -12.94 -10.56
C ASN A 145 8.54 -13.32 -9.07
N LEU A 146 7.40 -13.62 -8.45
CA LEU A 146 7.35 -14.15 -7.08
C LEU A 146 8.01 -15.54 -6.99
N THR A 147 7.79 -16.41 -7.96
CA THR A 147 8.42 -17.74 -8.00
C THR A 147 9.90 -17.65 -8.38
N ASN A 148 10.29 -16.83 -9.35
CA ASN A 148 11.68 -16.68 -9.78
C ASN A 148 12.02 -15.20 -10.01
N PRO A 149 12.96 -14.61 -9.24
CA PRO A 149 13.87 -15.25 -8.29
C PRO A 149 13.32 -15.44 -6.86
N GLY A 150 12.05 -15.09 -6.60
CA GLY A 150 11.56 -14.97 -5.23
C GLY A 150 11.36 -16.28 -4.45
N GLY A 151 11.36 -17.44 -5.11
CA GLY A 151 11.22 -18.75 -4.46
C GLY A 151 9.81 -19.08 -3.97
N TRP A 152 8.82 -18.22 -4.20
CA TRP A 152 7.45 -18.44 -3.75
C TRP A 152 6.84 -19.69 -4.36
N LEU A 153 6.20 -20.50 -3.51
CA LEU A 153 5.56 -21.77 -3.89
C LEU A 153 6.50 -22.75 -4.62
N THR A 154 7.80 -22.71 -4.32
CA THR A 154 8.74 -23.76 -4.75
C THR A 154 8.85 -24.89 -3.73
N ASP A 155 8.56 -24.58 -2.47
CA ASP A 155 8.45 -25.49 -1.33
C ASP A 155 7.41 -24.96 -0.33
N THR A 156 7.41 -25.46 0.91
CA THR A 156 6.61 -24.91 2.03
C THR A 156 7.43 -24.05 3.00
N ASN A 157 8.73 -23.85 2.74
CA ASN A 157 9.63 -23.10 3.61
C ASN A 157 9.53 -21.60 3.30
N PHE A 158 8.37 -21.03 3.62
CA PHE A 158 8.06 -19.63 3.32
C PHE A 158 9.01 -18.62 3.95
N CYS A 159 9.73 -18.97 5.02
CA CYS A 159 10.75 -18.10 5.62
C CYS A 159 11.98 -17.89 4.73
N SER A 160 12.12 -18.68 3.66
CA SER A 160 13.17 -18.50 2.65
C SER A 160 12.69 -17.71 1.42
N TRP A 161 11.39 -17.43 1.32
CA TRP A 161 10.82 -16.72 0.19
C TRP A 161 11.20 -15.24 0.25
N ALA A 162 11.52 -14.67 -0.90
CA ALA A 162 11.89 -13.26 -0.99
C ALA A 162 10.77 -12.37 -0.45
N GLY A 163 11.14 -11.47 0.45
CA GLY A 163 10.21 -10.55 1.11
C GLY A 163 9.47 -11.12 2.32
N VAL A 164 9.60 -12.41 2.64
CA VAL A 164 9.02 -13.01 3.84
C VAL A 164 10.10 -13.11 4.93
N GLY A 165 9.89 -12.40 6.03
CA GLY A 165 10.73 -12.49 7.23
C GLY A 165 10.01 -13.25 8.33
N CYS A 166 10.71 -14.23 8.91
CA CYS A 166 10.22 -14.98 10.07
C CYS A 166 11.03 -14.64 11.33
N SER A 167 10.37 -14.66 12.47
CA SER A 167 11.03 -14.50 13.76
C SER A 167 11.79 -15.75 14.16
N SER A 168 12.96 -15.55 14.77
CA SER A 168 13.69 -16.59 15.49
C SER A 168 13.32 -16.67 16.98
N THR A 169 12.61 -15.66 17.50
CA THR A 169 12.27 -15.48 18.93
C THR A 169 10.82 -15.77 19.28
N ALA A 170 9.88 -15.54 18.35
CA ALA A 170 8.45 -15.87 18.51
C ALA A 170 8.11 -17.35 18.19
N GLY A 171 9.16 -18.15 17.92
CA GLY A 171 9.08 -19.52 17.40
C GLY A 171 9.61 -19.58 15.96
N THR A 172 10.44 -20.59 15.65
CA THR A 172 10.92 -20.82 14.29
C THR A 172 9.74 -21.01 13.34
N GLY A 173 9.67 -20.23 12.25
CA GLY A 173 8.61 -20.38 11.25
C GLY A 173 7.39 -19.46 11.43
N VAL A 174 7.49 -18.43 12.28
CA VAL A 174 6.44 -17.41 12.44
C VAL A 174 6.77 -16.16 11.62
N VAL A 175 5.92 -15.82 10.65
CA VAL A 175 6.04 -14.64 9.78
C VAL A 175 5.81 -13.38 10.60
N THR A 176 6.82 -12.52 10.63
CA THR A 176 6.78 -11.21 11.30
C THR A 176 7.03 -10.04 10.35
N SER A 177 7.53 -10.31 9.14
CA SER A 177 7.73 -9.30 8.10
C SER A 177 7.23 -9.81 6.77
N LEU A 178 6.45 -9.00 6.05
CA LEU A 178 6.04 -9.25 4.69
C LEU A 178 6.27 -7.99 3.85
N GLN A 179 7.12 -8.12 2.84
CA GLN A 179 7.52 -7.05 1.94
C GLN A 179 7.27 -7.49 0.51
N LEU A 180 6.40 -6.80 -0.21
CA LEU A 180 6.08 -7.10 -1.61
C LEU A 180 6.39 -5.87 -2.47
N THR A 181 7.15 -6.08 -3.53
CA THR A 181 7.55 -5.01 -4.45
C THR A 181 7.24 -5.42 -5.88
N THR A 182 6.91 -4.45 -6.72
CA THR A 182 6.80 -4.68 -8.16
C THR A 182 8.14 -5.19 -8.74
N PRO A 183 8.10 -6.10 -9.73
CA PRO A 183 6.92 -6.62 -10.44
C PRO A 183 6.20 -7.80 -9.74
N GLY A 184 6.65 -8.25 -8.56
CA GLY A 184 6.09 -9.38 -7.82
C GLY A 184 5.06 -8.96 -6.76
N ILE A 185 3.97 -8.32 -7.15
CA ILE A 185 2.94 -7.83 -6.23
C ILE A 185 1.55 -8.38 -6.59
N PRO A 186 0.68 -8.67 -5.61
CA PRO A 186 -0.69 -9.05 -5.90
C PRO A 186 -1.49 -7.92 -6.56
N SER A 187 -2.52 -8.28 -7.31
CA SER A 187 -3.41 -7.28 -7.91
C SER A 187 -4.36 -6.63 -6.90
N VAL A 188 -4.75 -7.42 -5.88
CA VAL A 188 -5.59 -7.03 -4.76
C VAL A 188 -5.05 -7.67 -3.48
N LEU A 189 -5.22 -7.04 -2.32
CA LEU A 189 -4.84 -7.65 -1.05
C LEU A 189 -5.93 -8.62 -0.58
N SER A 190 -5.53 -9.87 -0.30
CA SER A 190 -6.44 -10.93 0.15
C SER A 190 -6.81 -10.77 1.63
N GLU A 191 -8.02 -11.19 2.00
CA GLU A 191 -8.47 -11.30 3.39
C GLU A 191 -7.66 -12.32 4.21
N SER A 192 -6.93 -13.22 3.55
CA SER A 192 -6.08 -14.18 4.24
C SER A 192 -4.88 -13.54 4.95
N ILE A 193 -4.57 -12.27 4.68
CA ILE A 193 -3.48 -11.55 5.35
C ILE A 193 -3.66 -11.51 6.87
N GLY A 194 -4.89 -11.47 7.38
CA GLY A 194 -5.16 -11.51 8.82
C GLY A 194 -4.77 -12.82 9.51
N GLN A 195 -4.45 -13.88 8.76
CA GLN A 195 -3.91 -15.12 9.33
C GLN A 195 -2.43 -14.99 9.72
N LEU A 196 -1.74 -13.94 9.26
CA LEU A 196 -0.39 -13.58 9.69
C LEU A 196 -0.44 -12.79 11.01
N ALA A 197 -1.04 -13.37 12.06
CA ALA A 197 -1.36 -12.66 13.30
C ALA A 197 -0.15 -12.08 14.05
N ALA A 198 1.05 -12.61 13.79
CA ALA A 198 2.31 -12.14 14.37
C ALA A 198 3.04 -11.10 13.50
N LEU A 199 2.41 -10.61 12.43
CA LEU A 199 3.03 -9.66 11.50
C LEU A 199 3.33 -8.33 12.22
N GLU A 200 4.60 -7.94 12.23
CA GLU A 200 5.09 -6.69 12.82
C GLU A 200 5.41 -5.65 11.74
N THR A 201 5.85 -6.09 10.56
CA THR A 201 6.20 -5.21 9.45
C THR A 201 5.44 -5.62 8.20
N PHE A 202 4.68 -4.68 7.64
CA PHE A 202 4.06 -4.84 6.33
C PHE A 202 4.53 -3.72 5.39
N ALA A 203 5.20 -4.11 4.31
CA ALA A 203 5.68 -3.18 3.30
C ALA A 203 5.16 -3.53 1.89
N LEU A 204 4.63 -2.55 1.17
CA LEU A 204 4.20 -2.66 -0.21
C LEU A 204 4.82 -1.54 -1.04
N ALA A 205 5.47 -1.89 -2.14
CA ALA A 205 5.96 -0.96 -3.14
C ALA A 205 5.36 -1.32 -4.52
N GLY A 206 4.36 -0.55 -4.93
CA GLY A 206 3.55 -0.81 -6.11
C GLY A 206 4.11 -0.28 -7.43
N SER A 207 3.20 0.01 -8.35
CA SER A 207 3.47 0.62 -9.67
C SER A 207 2.45 1.72 -10.00
N GLY A 208 1.89 2.36 -8.98
CA GLY A 208 0.82 3.36 -9.03
C GLY A 208 -0.58 2.78 -9.26
N SER A 209 -0.68 1.61 -9.90
CA SER A 209 -1.93 0.95 -10.25
C SER A 209 -2.22 -0.32 -9.46
N LEU A 210 -1.19 -1.00 -8.93
CA LEU A 210 -1.30 -2.26 -8.21
C LEU A 210 -0.49 -2.21 -6.90
N PRO A 211 -0.98 -2.82 -5.80
CA PRO A 211 -2.32 -3.39 -5.67
C PRO A 211 -3.40 -2.29 -5.68
N ALA A 212 -4.62 -2.67 -6.04
CA ALA A 212 -5.79 -1.80 -6.08
C ALA A 212 -6.91 -2.31 -5.18
N GLY A 213 -7.88 -1.43 -4.91
CA GLY A 213 -9.07 -1.77 -4.12
C GLY A 213 -8.87 -1.49 -2.62
N PRO A 214 -9.85 -1.85 -1.78
CA PRO A 214 -9.78 -1.57 -0.35
C PRO A 214 -8.72 -2.41 0.35
N LEU A 215 -8.16 -1.87 1.44
CA LEU A 215 -7.49 -2.70 2.43
C LEU A 215 -8.49 -3.74 2.97
N PRO A 216 -8.09 -5.02 3.10
CA PRO A 216 -8.97 -6.08 3.56
C PRO A 216 -9.40 -5.83 5.02
N SER A 217 -10.60 -6.24 5.39
CA SER A 217 -11.12 -6.04 6.75
C SER A 217 -10.33 -6.81 7.82
N SER A 218 -9.77 -7.96 7.44
CA SER A 218 -8.85 -8.76 8.24
C SER A 218 -7.55 -8.05 8.65
N PHE A 219 -7.21 -6.93 8.01
CA PHE A 219 -6.06 -6.11 8.39
C PHE A 219 -6.21 -5.55 9.81
N ALA A 220 -7.44 -5.39 10.30
CA ALA A 220 -7.75 -5.06 11.68
C ALA A 220 -7.27 -6.13 12.69
N GLY A 221 -7.12 -7.38 12.26
CA GLY A 221 -6.62 -8.48 13.10
C GLY A 221 -5.11 -8.47 13.32
N LEU A 222 -4.37 -7.62 12.61
CA LEU A 222 -2.90 -7.51 12.69
C LEU A 222 -2.47 -6.63 13.88
N VAL A 223 -2.91 -7.01 15.09
CA VAL A 223 -2.69 -6.23 16.33
C VAL A 223 -1.21 -6.06 16.71
N GLY A 224 -0.33 -6.91 16.19
CA GLY A 224 1.11 -6.85 16.41
C GLY A 224 1.88 -5.91 15.48
N ILE A 225 1.20 -5.24 14.54
CA ILE A 225 1.85 -4.42 13.53
C ILE A 225 2.54 -3.19 14.16
N LYS A 226 3.82 -3.00 13.82
CA LYS A 226 4.68 -1.90 14.28
C LYS A 226 5.03 -0.95 13.14
N THR A 227 5.27 -1.49 11.96
CA THR A 227 5.63 -0.71 10.77
C THR A 227 4.66 -1.00 9.64
N LEU A 228 3.99 0.04 9.17
CA LEU A 228 3.17 0.01 7.97
C LEU A 228 3.76 0.91 6.89
N ASN A 229 4.19 0.33 5.78
CA ASN A 229 4.79 1.05 4.68
C ASN A 229 4.07 0.72 3.37
N ILE A 230 3.33 1.67 2.80
CA ILE A 230 2.59 1.48 1.55
C ILE A 230 3.00 2.59 0.59
N GLN A 231 3.57 2.21 -0.55
CA GLN A 231 4.11 3.15 -1.52
C GLN A 231 3.60 2.83 -2.92
N ASP A 232 3.25 3.89 -3.65
CA ASP A 232 2.93 3.86 -5.08
C ASP A 232 1.88 2.78 -5.42
N THR A 233 0.77 2.75 -4.67
CA THR A 233 -0.33 1.80 -4.88
C THR A 233 -1.63 2.52 -5.26
N SER A 234 -2.60 1.75 -5.76
CA SER A 234 -3.97 2.23 -5.97
C SER A 234 -4.93 1.71 -4.88
N LEU A 235 -4.40 1.41 -3.69
CA LEU A 235 -5.20 0.99 -2.55
C LEU A 235 -6.09 2.14 -2.05
N THR A 236 -7.29 1.81 -1.62
CA THR A 236 -8.19 2.73 -0.92
C THR A 236 -8.26 2.38 0.55
N TRP A 237 -8.28 3.41 1.39
CA TRP A 237 -8.51 3.26 2.82
C TRP A 237 -9.89 3.81 3.16
N ASN A 238 -10.80 2.95 3.61
CA ASN A 238 -12.11 3.34 4.13
C ASN A 238 -12.17 3.06 5.62
N ASP A 239 -12.67 4.03 6.40
CA ASP A 239 -12.75 3.98 7.86
C ASP A 239 -13.60 2.79 8.38
N THR A 240 -14.46 2.24 7.53
CA THR A 240 -15.30 1.06 7.84
C THR A 240 -14.53 -0.25 7.94
N THR A 241 -13.23 -0.29 7.66
CA THR A 241 -12.40 -1.51 7.71
C THR A 241 -12.04 -1.96 9.12
N GLY A 242 -12.46 -1.24 10.17
CA GLY A 242 -12.27 -1.68 11.56
C GLY A 242 -10.82 -1.64 12.02
N VAL A 243 -9.95 -0.89 11.35
CA VAL A 243 -8.54 -0.68 11.74
C VAL A 243 -8.45 0.30 12.93
N THR A 244 -9.27 0.09 13.95
CA THR A 244 -9.45 0.97 15.09
C THR A 244 -8.40 0.75 16.20
N ASP A 245 -7.77 -0.44 16.24
CA ASP A 245 -6.89 -0.86 17.33
C ASP A 245 -5.49 -1.31 16.83
N MET A 246 -4.71 -0.39 16.28
CA MET A 246 -3.27 -0.59 16.01
C MET A 246 -2.42 -0.03 17.15
N HIS A 247 -2.63 -0.50 18.38
CA HIS A 247 -1.96 0.05 19.57
C HIS A 247 -0.43 -0.12 19.55
N GLY A 248 0.08 -1.11 18.80
CA GLY A 248 1.51 -1.40 18.66
C GLY A 248 2.23 -0.62 17.55
N LEU A 249 1.51 0.18 16.76
CA LEU A 249 2.07 0.87 15.59
C LEU A 249 3.06 1.95 16.04
N GLN A 250 4.23 1.96 15.40
CA GLN A 250 5.35 2.85 15.69
C GLN A 250 5.71 3.71 14.48
N GLU A 251 5.53 3.19 13.27
CA GLU A 251 5.91 3.85 12.03
C GLU A 251 4.84 3.65 10.96
N VAL A 252 4.46 4.76 10.32
CA VAL A 252 3.57 4.79 9.17
C VAL A 252 4.21 5.57 8.04
N VAL A 253 4.41 4.89 6.90
CA VAL A 253 4.92 5.48 5.67
C VAL A 253 3.88 5.27 4.57
N LEU A 254 3.29 6.36 4.08
CA LEU A 254 2.33 6.36 2.99
C LEU A 254 2.79 7.33 1.91
N MET A 255 3.35 6.81 0.83
CA MET A 255 3.90 7.65 -0.24
C MET A 255 3.24 7.37 -1.57
N GLN A 256 2.85 8.41 -2.30
CA GLN A 256 2.35 8.31 -3.68
C GLN A 256 1.11 7.40 -3.84
N ASN A 257 0.30 7.22 -2.79
CA ASN A 257 -0.96 6.47 -2.92
C ASN A 257 -2.11 7.43 -3.26
N ALA A 258 -2.38 7.58 -4.55
CA ALA A 258 -3.35 8.54 -5.09
C ALA A 258 -4.82 8.27 -4.68
N LYS A 259 -5.09 7.14 -4.02
CA LYS A 259 -6.44 6.70 -3.62
C LYS A 259 -6.64 6.61 -2.09
N ILE A 260 -5.59 6.83 -1.30
CA ILE A 260 -5.68 6.97 0.15
C ILE A 260 -5.81 8.46 0.45
N ASN A 261 -6.99 8.87 0.90
CA ASN A 261 -7.38 10.28 1.07
C ASN A 261 -7.71 10.67 2.53
N ALA A 262 -7.62 9.72 3.46
CA ALA A 262 -7.84 9.95 4.89
C ALA A 262 -6.83 9.13 5.70
N LEU A 263 -6.48 9.64 6.88
CA LEU A 263 -5.78 8.86 7.89
C LEU A 263 -6.74 7.84 8.51
N PRO A 264 -6.28 6.63 8.88
CA PRO A 264 -7.10 5.71 9.66
C PRO A 264 -7.42 6.34 11.01
N THR A 265 -8.68 6.23 11.47
CA THR A 265 -9.09 6.72 12.80
C THR A 265 -8.27 6.10 13.93
N GLY A 266 -7.82 4.85 13.76
CA GLY A 266 -6.91 4.18 14.70
C GLY A 266 -5.51 4.79 14.80
N LEU A 267 -5.09 5.64 13.86
CA LEU A 267 -3.79 6.33 13.96
C LEU A 267 -3.79 7.36 15.09
N SER A 268 -4.92 8.07 15.25
CA SER A 268 -5.08 9.11 16.27
C SER A 268 -5.14 8.53 17.69
N SER A 269 -5.48 7.24 17.85
CA SER A 269 -5.45 6.54 19.15
C SER A 269 -4.15 5.79 19.40
N SER A 270 -3.29 5.63 18.40
CA SER A 270 -2.04 4.87 18.48
C SER A 270 -0.88 5.71 19.04
N SER A 271 0.17 5.02 19.50
CA SER A 271 1.41 5.62 20.03
C SER A 271 2.51 5.68 18.97
N VAL A 272 2.14 6.10 17.75
CA VAL A 272 3.05 6.17 16.60
C VAL A 272 4.12 7.23 16.83
N GLN A 273 5.36 6.87 16.49
CA GLN A 273 6.54 7.72 16.66
C GLN A 273 6.92 8.42 15.35
N SER A 274 6.66 7.80 14.19
CA SER A 274 7.00 8.34 12.87
C SER A 274 5.81 8.26 11.92
N ILE A 275 5.38 9.42 11.40
CA ILE A 275 4.37 9.53 10.35
C ILE A 275 5.00 10.23 9.16
N VAL A 276 5.12 9.52 8.04
CA VAL A 276 5.61 10.03 6.76
C VAL A 276 4.54 9.84 5.70
N ILE A 277 3.98 10.95 5.22
CA ILE A 277 2.88 10.97 4.27
C ILE A 277 3.19 11.97 3.17
N ASN A 278 3.46 11.49 1.97
CA ASN A 278 3.86 12.34 0.86
C ASN A 278 3.07 12.03 -0.41
N ASN A 279 2.81 13.06 -1.21
CA ASN A 279 2.13 12.94 -2.50
C ASN A 279 0.78 12.20 -2.41
N GLN A 280 -0.01 12.50 -1.38
CA GLN A 280 -1.33 11.92 -1.15
C GLN A 280 -2.42 12.99 -1.16
N PRO A 281 -3.64 12.70 -1.65
CA PRO A 281 -4.77 13.62 -1.60
C PRO A 281 -5.47 13.60 -0.22
N ILE A 282 -4.69 13.80 0.86
CA ILE A 282 -5.23 13.79 2.23
C ILE A 282 -6.09 15.02 2.52
N SER A 283 -7.05 14.85 3.44
CA SER A 283 -7.99 15.90 3.88
C SER A 283 -7.27 17.11 4.49
N SER A 284 -7.84 18.30 4.30
CA SER A 284 -7.39 19.53 4.98
C SER A 284 -7.56 19.47 6.51
N THR A 285 -8.39 18.56 7.02
CA THR A 285 -8.56 18.31 8.47
C THR A 285 -7.42 17.50 9.09
N THR A 286 -6.55 16.87 8.29
CA THR A 286 -5.51 15.97 8.80
C THR A 286 -4.61 16.62 9.85
N LEU A 287 -4.18 17.86 9.64
CA LEU A 287 -3.38 18.58 10.64
C LEU A 287 -4.14 18.83 11.95
N SER A 288 -5.42 19.18 11.89
CA SER A 288 -6.23 19.35 13.09
C SER A 288 -6.50 18.03 13.80
N ASP A 289 -6.69 16.94 13.05
CA ASP A 289 -6.93 15.61 13.62
C ASP A 289 -5.68 15.12 14.37
N ILE A 290 -4.50 15.33 13.78
CA ILE A 290 -3.21 15.06 14.43
C ILE A 290 -3.06 15.97 15.66
N ALA A 291 -3.24 17.29 15.51
CA ALA A 291 -3.03 18.25 16.58
C ALA A 291 -3.90 17.99 17.81
N ASN A 292 -5.10 17.43 17.63
CA ASN A 292 -6.04 17.10 18.71
C ASN A 292 -5.85 15.70 19.31
N SER A 293 -4.93 14.88 18.79
CA SER A 293 -4.67 13.54 19.33
C SER A 293 -3.78 13.59 20.57
N ALA A 294 -4.34 13.24 21.73
CA ALA A 294 -3.58 13.11 22.96
C ALA A 294 -2.49 12.03 22.90
N SER A 295 -2.73 10.92 22.18
CA SER A 295 -1.74 9.86 22.02
C SER A 295 -0.54 10.32 21.18
N LEU A 296 -0.78 11.02 20.07
CA LEU A 296 0.28 11.52 19.19
C LEU A 296 1.06 12.67 19.84
N GLN A 297 0.41 13.55 20.62
CA GLN A 297 1.10 14.60 21.38
C GLN A 297 2.20 14.06 22.30
N VAL A 298 2.01 12.84 22.85
CA VAL A 298 2.97 12.21 23.75
C VAL A 298 4.02 11.38 23.01
N SER A 299 3.68 10.78 21.87
CA SER A 299 4.50 9.73 21.23
C SER A 299 5.22 10.18 19.96
N LEU A 300 4.66 11.12 19.20
CA LEU A 300 5.11 11.46 17.85
C LEU A 300 6.45 12.20 17.88
N GLN A 301 7.44 11.67 17.16
CA GLN A 301 8.81 12.20 17.06
C GLN A 301 9.11 12.80 15.69
N LEU A 302 8.53 12.23 14.63
CA LEU A 302 8.66 12.69 13.25
C LEU A 302 7.28 12.83 12.61
N LEU A 303 7.00 14.01 12.06
CA LEU A 303 5.84 14.27 11.21
C LEU A 303 6.30 14.87 9.89
N ASP A 304 6.17 14.10 8.81
CA ASP A 304 6.38 14.56 7.44
C ASP A 304 5.06 14.44 6.68
N LEU A 305 4.49 15.58 6.28
CA LEU A 305 3.31 15.66 5.42
C LEU A 305 3.64 16.32 4.07
N SER A 306 4.91 16.37 3.69
CA SER A 306 5.38 17.18 2.56
C SER A 306 4.72 16.75 1.24
N SER A 307 4.45 17.72 0.37
CA SER A 307 3.79 17.53 -0.92
C SER A 307 2.38 16.92 -0.81
N THR A 308 1.64 17.28 0.23
CA THR A 308 0.21 16.93 0.38
C THR A 308 -0.64 18.21 0.34
N PRO A 309 -1.77 18.26 -0.37
CA PRO A 309 -2.53 19.50 -0.57
C PRO A 309 -3.41 19.84 0.64
N LEU A 310 -2.79 20.14 1.78
CA LEU A 310 -3.49 20.42 3.04
C LEU A 310 -4.32 21.71 2.97
N ASN A 311 -3.83 22.75 2.27
CA ASN A 311 -4.54 24.01 2.01
C ASN A 311 -5.27 24.57 3.25
N THR A 312 -4.52 24.70 4.35
CA THR A 312 -5.07 25.02 5.68
C THR A 312 -4.07 25.86 6.50
N THR A 313 -4.49 26.34 7.67
CA THR A 313 -3.61 27.03 8.62
C THR A 313 -2.93 26.01 9.55
N LEU A 314 -1.67 26.25 9.93
CA LEU A 314 -0.96 25.41 10.89
C LEU A 314 -1.54 25.60 12.31
N PRO A 315 -2.17 24.59 12.95
CA PRO A 315 -2.59 24.69 14.34
C PRO A 315 -1.39 24.78 15.29
N SER A 316 -1.65 25.16 16.54
CA SER A 316 -0.64 25.04 17.60
C SER A 316 -0.27 23.57 17.81
N LEU A 317 1.03 23.28 17.82
CA LEU A 317 1.63 21.97 18.09
C LEU A 317 2.45 21.99 19.40
N ALA A 318 2.22 22.97 20.27
CA ALA A 318 2.97 23.15 21.52
C ALA A 318 2.98 21.92 22.45
N SER A 319 1.90 21.13 22.42
CA SER A 319 1.71 19.94 23.24
C SER A 319 2.54 18.73 22.78
N PHE A 320 3.16 18.78 21.60
CA PHE A 320 3.94 17.68 21.05
C PHE A 320 5.34 17.62 21.65
N HIS A 321 5.45 17.17 22.89
CA HIS A 321 6.71 17.22 23.64
C HIS A 321 7.78 16.24 23.12
N ALA A 322 7.40 15.23 22.34
CA ALA A 322 8.34 14.29 21.72
C ALA A 322 8.74 14.69 20.28
N LEU A 323 8.07 15.68 19.66
CA LEU A 323 8.26 15.97 18.23
C LEU A 323 9.60 16.68 17.98
N THR A 324 10.45 16.02 17.21
CA THR A 324 11.81 16.44 16.87
C THR A 324 11.94 16.91 15.43
N GLU A 325 11.14 16.36 14.51
CA GLU A 325 11.17 16.68 13.09
C GLU A 325 9.77 16.99 12.57
N LEU A 326 9.62 18.15 11.94
CA LEU A 326 8.38 18.60 11.32
C LEU A 326 8.66 19.07 9.89
N HIS A 327 8.15 18.32 8.91
CA HIS A 327 8.28 18.60 7.48
C HIS A 327 6.88 18.80 6.87
N LEU A 328 6.62 20.02 6.39
CA LEU A 328 5.35 20.45 5.80
C LEU A 328 5.60 21.16 4.46
N ASP A 329 6.65 20.77 3.74
CA ASP A 329 7.04 21.40 2.49
C ASP A 329 5.96 21.23 1.41
N ASN A 330 5.68 22.29 0.64
CA ASN A 330 4.74 22.27 -0.49
C ASN A 330 3.36 21.72 -0.12
N THR A 331 2.83 22.10 1.04
CA THR A 331 1.52 21.61 1.52
C THR A 331 0.36 22.56 1.30
N GLY A 332 0.64 23.73 0.73
CA GLY A 332 -0.34 24.79 0.56
C GLY A 332 -0.74 25.43 1.89
N LEU A 333 0.12 25.43 2.91
CA LEU A 333 -0.18 26.10 4.17
C LEU A 333 -0.43 27.60 3.93
N GLU A 334 -1.44 28.12 4.61
CA GLU A 334 -1.90 29.50 4.49
C GLU A 334 -1.96 30.21 5.84
N GLY A 335 -2.03 31.54 5.76
CA GLY A 335 -2.30 32.40 6.92
C GLY A 335 -1.10 32.56 7.85
N PRO A 336 -1.32 33.11 9.05
CA PRO A 336 -0.26 33.28 10.01
C PRO A 336 0.16 31.93 10.61
N LEU A 337 1.47 31.75 10.81
CA LEU A 337 1.98 30.70 11.68
C LEU A 337 1.49 30.92 13.12
N PRO A 338 1.38 29.85 13.93
CA PRO A 338 1.10 30.01 15.35
C PRO A 338 2.20 30.87 16.00
N GLY A 339 1.83 31.58 17.08
CA GLY A 339 2.79 32.38 17.84
C GLY A 339 3.95 31.53 18.38
N ALA A 340 4.98 32.18 18.93
CA ALA A 340 6.21 31.50 19.36
C ALA A 340 5.99 30.27 20.27
N GLY A 341 5.00 30.34 21.17
CA GLY A 341 4.63 29.25 22.07
C GLY A 341 3.76 28.16 21.44
N GLY A 342 3.51 28.23 20.13
CA GLY A 342 2.70 27.26 19.39
C GLY A 342 3.51 26.20 18.65
N PHE A 343 4.84 26.26 18.68
CA PHE A 343 5.71 25.22 18.14
C PHE A 343 6.15 24.25 19.24
N PRO A 344 6.47 22.98 18.89
CA PRO A 344 6.95 22.00 19.86
C PRO A 344 8.26 22.43 20.51
N PRO A 345 8.45 22.27 21.84
CA PRO A 345 9.69 22.67 22.50
C PRO A 345 10.91 21.80 22.13
N SER A 346 10.67 20.59 21.64
CA SER A 346 11.70 19.58 21.35
C SER A 346 12.17 19.58 19.89
N LEU A 347 11.66 20.48 19.06
CA LEU A 347 11.90 20.47 17.63
C LEU A 347 13.36 20.77 17.30
N THR A 348 13.95 19.93 16.45
CA THR A 348 15.31 20.05 15.93
C THR A 348 15.32 20.43 14.45
N VAL A 349 14.31 19.98 13.70
CA VAL A 349 14.15 20.25 12.27
C VAL A 349 12.74 20.79 11.99
N LEU A 350 12.68 21.95 11.34
CA LEU A 350 11.45 22.57 10.82
C LEU A 350 11.60 22.86 9.33
N SER A 351 10.76 22.27 8.49
CA SER A 351 10.74 22.54 7.05
C SER A 351 9.33 22.88 6.59
N MET A 352 9.15 24.06 5.98
CA MET A 352 7.85 24.54 5.46
C MET A 352 8.03 25.24 4.09
N THR A 353 9.03 24.84 3.33
CA THR A 353 9.40 25.40 2.02
C THR A 353 8.23 25.34 1.05
N GLY A 354 8.11 26.32 0.16
CA GLY A 354 7.14 26.31 -0.95
C GLY A 354 5.67 26.54 -0.53
N ASN A 355 5.42 26.93 0.71
CA ASN A 355 4.08 27.34 1.16
C ASN A 355 3.88 28.85 0.95
N THR A 356 3.55 29.25 -0.28
CA THR A 356 3.41 30.66 -0.67
C THR A 356 2.30 31.41 0.06
N GLY A 357 1.32 30.69 0.61
CA GLY A 357 0.20 31.25 1.37
C GLY A 357 0.55 31.63 2.82
N LEU A 358 1.70 31.17 3.33
CA LEU A 358 2.19 31.58 4.65
C LEU A 358 2.61 33.05 4.60
N ALA A 359 1.82 33.90 5.23
CA ALA A 359 2.05 35.34 5.30
C ALA A 359 1.52 35.88 6.63
N THR A 360 2.19 36.90 7.18
CA THR A 360 1.73 37.58 8.39
C THR A 360 1.75 39.09 8.16
N SER A 361 0.85 39.82 8.82
CA SER A 361 0.86 41.29 8.87
C SER A 361 2.15 41.86 9.49
N ASP A 362 2.82 41.03 10.29
CA ASP A 362 3.98 41.40 11.11
C ASP A 362 5.29 40.84 10.51
N GLY A 363 5.22 40.23 9.31
CA GLY A 363 6.31 39.66 8.51
C GLY A 363 6.98 38.39 9.04
N ILE A 364 7.05 38.20 10.37
CA ILE A 364 8.07 37.36 11.02
C ILE A 364 7.58 36.58 12.27
N GLY A 365 6.53 37.07 12.94
CA GLY A 365 6.49 37.18 14.42
C GLY A 365 6.33 35.94 15.31
N GLY A 366 6.08 34.74 14.77
CA GLY A 366 6.00 33.51 15.58
C GLY A 366 7.27 32.68 15.52
N VAL A 367 7.66 32.33 14.29
CA VAL A 367 8.76 31.38 14.02
C VAL A 367 10.13 31.95 14.39
N CYS A 368 10.34 33.26 14.23
CA CYS A 368 11.60 33.90 14.61
C CYS A 368 11.83 33.95 16.10
N VAL A 369 10.78 34.31 16.86
CA VAL A 369 10.84 34.35 18.31
C VAL A 369 11.05 32.93 18.85
N TYR A 370 10.39 31.94 18.25
CA TYR A 370 10.62 30.53 18.54
C TYR A 370 12.06 30.10 18.23
N ALA A 371 12.58 30.43 17.04
CA ALA A 371 13.95 30.07 16.64
C ALA A 371 15.02 30.74 17.51
N ALA A 372 14.73 31.93 18.06
CA ALA A 372 15.63 32.62 18.99
C ALA A 372 15.56 32.07 20.42
N SER A 373 14.42 31.50 20.84
CA SER A 373 14.23 30.96 22.20
C SER A 373 14.50 29.46 22.29
N SER A 374 14.40 28.73 21.17
CA SER A 374 14.67 27.30 21.13
C SER A 374 16.16 27.03 21.28
N SER A 375 16.49 26.13 22.20
CA SER A 375 17.85 25.59 22.37
C SER A 375 18.08 24.29 21.59
N ALA A 376 17.01 23.71 21.04
CA ALA A 376 17.05 22.42 20.34
C ALA A 376 17.03 22.58 18.81
N LEU A 377 16.48 23.68 18.28
CA LEU A 377 16.30 23.87 16.84
C LEU A 377 17.66 24.01 16.12
N GLN A 378 17.92 23.10 15.20
CA GLN A 378 19.18 23.03 14.43
C GLN A 378 18.97 23.45 12.98
N THR A 379 17.85 23.02 12.39
CA THR A 379 17.53 23.26 10.97
C THR A 379 16.17 23.91 10.85
N CYS A 380 16.09 25.00 10.10
CA CYS A 380 14.82 25.67 9.82
C CYS A 380 14.80 26.25 8.40
N THR A 381 13.95 25.70 7.53
CA THR A 381 13.85 26.03 6.11
C THR A 381 12.45 26.52 5.76
N LEU A 382 12.36 27.80 5.39
CA LEU A 382 11.12 28.53 5.09
C LEU A 382 11.15 29.14 3.68
N GLY A 383 12.01 28.58 2.81
CA GLY A 383 12.24 29.07 1.46
C GLY A 383 10.97 29.10 0.61
N GLY A 384 10.77 30.15 -0.18
CA GLY A 384 9.62 30.23 -1.09
C GLY A 384 8.26 30.33 -0.36
N THR A 385 8.26 30.80 0.88
CA THR A 385 7.06 31.22 1.60
C THR A 385 6.81 32.72 1.40
N GLY A 386 5.65 33.22 1.82
CA GLY A 386 5.39 34.67 1.90
C GLY A 386 5.99 35.35 3.14
N LEU A 387 6.69 34.59 4.00
CA LEU A 387 7.38 35.10 5.17
C LEU A 387 8.72 35.71 4.76
N SER A 388 9.10 36.84 5.38
CA SER A 388 10.36 37.49 5.05
C SER A 388 11.03 38.09 6.29
N ALA A 389 12.33 37.86 6.41
CA ALA A 389 13.18 38.50 7.42
C ALA A 389 14.10 39.55 6.75
N PRO A 390 14.42 40.68 7.40
CA PRO A 390 15.23 41.76 6.80
C PRO A 390 16.59 41.31 6.25
N SER A 391 17.19 40.27 6.83
CA SER A 391 18.48 39.69 6.42
C SER A 391 18.33 38.34 5.69
N GLY A 392 17.11 37.92 5.36
CA GLY A 392 16.81 36.58 4.83
C GLY A 392 17.03 35.44 5.83
N ARG A 393 17.37 35.76 7.09
CA ARG A 393 17.62 34.78 8.15
C ARG A 393 17.11 35.25 9.50
N CYS A 394 16.83 34.28 10.37
CA CYS A 394 16.46 34.53 11.74
C CYS A 394 16.82 33.34 12.63
N GLY A 395 17.84 33.50 13.47
CA GLY A 395 18.46 32.35 14.13
C GLY A 395 18.95 31.33 13.09
N VAL A 396 18.53 30.08 13.23
CA VAL A 396 18.80 29.00 12.25
C VAL A 396 17.84 28.99 11.06
N CYS A 397 16.77 29.80 11.08
CA CYS A 397 15.79 29.86 10.01
C CYS A 397 16.29 30.62 8.78
N THR A 398 16.12 30.03 7.61
CA THR A 398 16.38 30.64 6.29
C THR A 398 15.09 30.82 5.51
N PHE A 399 14.89 32.01 4.94
CA PHE A 399 13.68 32.43 4.21
C PHE A 399 13.93 32.58 2.72
#